data_AF-A0A8T5FIA3-F1
#
_entry.id   AF-A0A8T5FIA3-F1
#
_cell.length_a   1.000
_cell.length_b   1.000
_cell.length_c   1.000
_cell.angle_alpha   90.00
_cell.angle_beta   90.00
_cell.angle_gamma   90.00
#
_symmetry.space_group_name_H-M   'P 1'
#
loop_
_entity.id
_entity.type
_entity.pdbx_description
1 polymer ?
#
loop_
_entity_poly.entity_id
_entity_poly.type
_entity_poly.pdbx_seq_one_letter_code
_entity_poly.pdbx_strand_id
1 'polypeptide(L)'
;MDESKVSVWKKTIAVNNKSIDSYYKLGKYYLEKEKLGPAKECFDHVLKIEPELSTGWSPKRLEDTYICLSIIAEKKDDFSESLNKLKQLIKIAPKGEYMIIVSELLIKLKKYDAALDLLNKAILKYMEKDLETKAKKLIVKIMTIKGQI
;
A
#
# COMPACT_ATOMS: atom_id res chain seq x y z
N MET A 1 -17.29 17.12 7.29
CA MET A 1 -16.39 18.30 7.28
C MET A 1 -15.46 18.33 6.04
N ASP A 2 -15.82 17.75 4.88
CA ASP A 2 -14.85 17.54 3.78
C ASP A 2 -15.23 18.05 2.38
N GLU A 3 -16.46 18.47 2.12
CA GLU A 3 -16.83 18.90 0.76
C GLU A 3 -16.08 20.16 0.31
N SER A 4 -15.76 21.06 1.26
CA SER A 4 -14.95 22.24 1.01
C SER A 4 -13.52 21.89 0.60
N LYS A 5 -12.90 20.87 1.23
CA LYS A 5 -11.54 20.41 0.91
C LYS A 5 -11.47 19.71 -0.44
N VAL A 6 -12.46 18.88 -0.76
CA VAL A 6 -12.59 18.24 -2.08
C VAL A 6 -12.69 19.29 -3.18
N SER A 7 -13.48 20.35 -2.96
CA SER A 7 -13.58 21.46 -3.91
C SER A 7 -12.23 22.14 -4.14
N VAL A 8 -11.45 22.37 -3.07
CA VAL A 8 -10.09 22.93 -3.18
C VAL A 8 -9.17 22.01 -3.99
N TRP A 9 -9.10 20.70 -3.68
CA TRP A 9 -8.22 19.79 -4.42
C TRP A 9 -8.59 19.66 -5.89
N LYS A 10 -9.89 19.62 -6.21
CA LYS A 10 -10.38 19.61 -7.60
C LYS A 10 -10.01 20.88 -8.35
N LYS A 11 -10.17 22.05 -7.72
CA LYS A 11 -9.73 23.33 -8.31
C LYS A 11 -8.22 23.36 -8.54
N THR A 12 -7.43 22.88 -7.59
CA THR A 12 -5.98 22.78 -7.75
C THR A 12 -5.61 21.88 -8.92
N ILE A 13 -6.25 20.73 -9.07
CA ILE A 13 -6.02 19.81 -10.21
C ILE A 13 -6.40 20.48 -11.54
N ALA A 14 -7.49 21.25 -11.57
CA ALA A 14 -7.92 21.97 -12.77
C ALA A 14 -6.92 23.05 -13.21
N VAL A 15 -6.26 23.73 -12.25
CA VAL A 15 -5.26 24.76 -12.52
C VAL A 15 -3.85 24.16 -12.73
N ASN A 16 -3.54 23.10 -11.99
CA ASN A 16 -2.27 22.37 -12.02
C ASN A 16 -2.52 20.86 -11.96
N ASN A 17 -2.54 20.24 -13.13
CA ASN A 17 -2.74 18.79 -13.29
C ASN A 17 -1.53 17.94 -12.88
N LYS A 18 -0.48 18.52 -12.29
CA LYS A 18 0.71 17.83 -11.75
C LYS A 18 0.83 17.92 -10.23
N SER A 19 -0.25 18.32 -9.55
CA SER A 19 -0.29 18.39 -8.08
C SER A 19 -0.46 17.00 -7.46
N ILE A 20 0.65 16.32 -7.14
CA ILE A 20 0.64 15.02 -6.44
C ILE A 20 -0.14 15.12 -5.13
N ASP A 21 -0.02 16.24 -4.40
CA ASP A 21 -0.74 16.44 -3.14
C ASP A 21 -2.26 16.37 -3.31
N SER A 22 -2.76 17.05 -4.33
CA SER A 22 -4.20 17.15 -4.56
C SER A 22 -4.77 15.83 -5.04
N TYR A 23 -4.08 15.12 -5.95
CA TYR A 23 -4.48 13.78 -6.35
C TYR A 23 -4.43 12.78 -5.19
N TYR A 24 -3.34 12.76 -4.42
CA TYR A 24 -3.21 11.86 -3.28
C TYR A 24 -4.31 12.09 -2.23
N LYS A 25 -4.54 13.35 -1.83
CA LYS A 25 -5.59 13.69 -0.83
C LYS A 25 -6.99 13.36 -1.34
N LEU A 26 -7.27 13.66 -2.62
CA LEU A 26 -8.55 13.34 -3.24
C LEU A 26 -8.76 11.81 -3.35
N GLY A 27 -7.71 11.06 -3.69
CA GLY A 27 -7.72 9.60 -3.72
C GLY A 27 -8.03 8.98 -2.36
N LYS A 28 -7.38 9.46 -1.29
CA LYS A 28 -7.68 9.04 0.08
C LYS A 28 -9.12 9.33 0.48
N TYR A 29 -9.60 10.53 0.19
CA TYR A 29 -10.99 10.89 0.46
C TYR A 29 -11.97 9.96 -0.28
N TYR A 30 -11.73 9.66 -1.55
CA TYR A 30 -12.58 8.72 -2.29
C TYR A 30 -12.51 7.30 -1.73
N LEU A 31 -11.34 6.84 -1.30
CA LEU A 31 -11.18 5.54 -0.66
C LEU A 31 -11.95 5.46 0.66
N GLU A 32 -11.89 6.50 1.49
CA GLU A 32 -12.66 6.61 2.74
C GLU A 32 -14.18 6.61 2.50
N LYS A 33 -14.63 7.11 1.35
CA LYS A 33 -16.03 7.07 0.90
C LYS A 33 -16.39 5.80 0.12
N GLU A 34 -15.49 4.82 0.09
CA GLU A 34 -15.62 3.57 -0.67
C GLU A 34 -15.88 3.76 -2.17
N LYS A 35 -15.55 4.95 -2.71
CA LYS A 35 -15.60 5.25 -4.13
C LYS A 35 -14.33 4.72 -4.79
N LEU A 36 -14.24 3.41 -4.93
CA LEU A 36 -13.03 2.70 -5.35
C LEU A 36 -12.53 3.07 -6.75
N GLY A 37 -13.43 3.34 -7.70
CA GLY A 37 -13.08 3.79 -9.05
C GLY A 37 -12.37 5.14 -9.04
N PRO A 38 -13.04 6.22 -8.56
CA PRO A 38 -12.42 7.54 -8.43
C PRO A 38 -11.16 7.56 -7.58
N ALA A 39 -11.09 6.74 -6.52
CA ALA A 39 -9.89 6.60 -5.71
C ALA A 39 -8.72 6.04 -6.54
N LYS A 40 -8.95 4.95 -7.29
CA LYS A 40 -7.95 4.34 -8.16
C LYS A 40 -7.43 5.33 -9.19
N GLU A 41 -8.31 6.05 -9.87
CA GLU A 41 -7.93 7.07 -10.86
C GLU A 41 -7.00 8.13 -10.27
N CYS A 42 -7.32 8.65 -9.08
CA CYS A 42 -6.48 9.63 -8.39
C CYS A 42 -5.08 9.08 -8.10
N PHE A 43 -4.98 7.84 -7.60
CA PHE A 43 -3.71 7.19 -7.31
C PHE A 43 -2.91 6.83 -8.56
N ASP A 44 -3.57 6.37 -9.63
CA ASP A 44 -2.93 6.13 -10.92
C ASP A 44 -2.36 7.42 -11.54
N HIS A 45 -3.01 8.57 -11.31
CA HIS A 45 -2.43 9.87 -11.66
C HIS A 45 -1.17 10.19 -10.86
N VAL A 46 -1.13 9.90 -9.55
CA VAL A 46 0.09 10.06 -8.74
C VAL A 46 1.25 9.26 -9.33
N LEU A 47 1.01 8.04 -9.79
CA LEU A 47 2.05 7.19 -10.41
C LEU A 47 2.55 7.68 -11.76
N LYS A 48 1.75 8.47 -12.50
CA LYS A 48 2.09 9.01 -13.83
C LYS A 48 2.85 10.33 -13.78
N ILE A 49 2.75 11.06 -12.68
CA ILE A 49 3.37 12.37 -12.55
C ILE A 49 4.87 12.18 -12.28
N GLU A 50 5.70 12.74 -13.16
CA GLU A 50 7.15 12.72 -12.98
C GLU A 50 7.57 13.53 -11.74
N PRO A 51 8.44 13.00 -10.87
CA PRO A 51 8.86 13.68 -9.64
C PRO A 51 9.34 15.12 -9.86
N GLU A 52 10.15 15.32 -10.90
CA GLU A 52 10.79 16.60 -11.25
C GLU A 52 9.79 17.67 -11.71
N LEU A 53 8.62 17.28 -12.20
CA LEU A 53 7.61 18.17 -12.77
C LEU A 53 6.47 18.47 -11.81
N SER A 54 6.59 18.10 -10.53
CA SER A 54 5.45 17.97 -9.63
C SER A 54 5.59 18.71 -8.32
N THR A 55 4.47 19.20 -7.80
CA THR A 55 4.42 19.85 -6.48
C THR A 55 4.01 18.83 -5.42
N GLY A 56 4.79 18.80 -4.33
CA GLY A 56 4.55 17.89 -3.22
C GLY A 56 4.95 16.44 -3.49
N TRP A 57 5.86 16.16 -4.43
CA TRP A 57 6.44 14.83 -4.49
C TRP A 57 7.10 14.44 -3.17
N SER A 58 6.91 13.19 -2.75
CA SER A 58 7.74 12.58 -1.71
C SER A 58 7.78 11.06 -1.92
N PRO A 59 8.88 10.38 -1.56
CA PRO A 59 8.96 8.92 -1.64
C PRO A 59 7.82 8.25 -0.87
N LYS A 60 7.46 8.82 0.29
CA LYS A 60 6.36 8.33 1.13
C LYS A 60 5.00 8.37 0.41
N ARG A 61 4.71 9.38 -0.41
CA ARG A 61 3.46 9.40 -1.18
C ARG A 61 3.41 8.32 -2.23
N LEU A 62 4.54 8.01 -2.85
CA LEU A 62 4.62 6.91 -3.80
C LEU A 62 4.43 5.56 -3.10
N GLU A 63 5.09 5.35 -1.96
CA GLU A 63 4.90 4.18 -1.08
C GLU A 63 3.42 4.00 -0.67
N ASP A 64 2.83 5.05 -0.09
CA ASP A 64 1.43 5.05 0.34
C ASP A 64 0.46 4.82 -0.83
N THR A 65 0.79 5.32 -2.03
CA THR A 65 -0.03 5.12 -3.24
C THR A 65 -0.08 3.64 -3.62
N TYR A 66 1.04 2.92 -3.57
CA TYR A 66 1.04 1.47 -3.80
C TYR A 66 0.22 0.71 -2.76
N ILE A 67 0.30 1.10 -1.48
CA ILE A 67 -0.52 0.52 -0.41
C ILE A 67 -2.02 0.81 -0.65
N CYS A 68 -2.38 2.03 -0.99
CA CYS A 68 -3.77 2.40 -1.25
C CYS A 68 -4.35 1.63 -2.45
N LEU A 69 -3.56 1.48 -3.52
CA LEU A 69 -3.95 0.67 -4.67
C LEU A 69 -4.10 -0.81 -4.33
N SER A 70 -3.27 -1.35 -3.44
CA SER A 70 -3.41 -2.74 -2.99
C SER A 70 -4.69 -2.96 -2.17
N ILE A 71 -5.02 -2.00 -1.28
CA ILE A 71 -6.28 -2.01 -0.51
C ILE A 71 -7.48 -1.91 -1.45
N ILE A 72 -7.44 -1.03 -2.47
CA ILE A 72 -8.51 -0.92 -3.46
C ILE A 72 -8.70 -2.25 -4.21
N ALA A 73 -7.61 -2.91 -4.60
CA ALA A 73 -7.67 -4.19 -5.27
C ALA A 73 -8.21 -5.30 -4.36
N GLU A 74 -7.80 -5.35 -3.09
CA GLU A 74 -8.37 -6.28 -2.09
C GLU A 74 -9.87 -6.05 -1.88
N LYS A 75 -10.33 -4.79 -1.80
CA LYS A 75 -11.77 -4.47 -1.70
C LYS A 75 -12.58 -4.88 -2.93
N LYS A 76 -11.92 -5.15 -4.06
CA LYS A 76 -12.54 -5.65 -5.29
C LYS A 76 -12.33 -7.16 -5.48
N ASP A 77 -11.81 -7.86 -4.47
CA ASP A 77 -11.39 -9.26 -4.53
C ASP A 77 -10.32 -9.56 -5.60
N ASP A 78 -9.63 -8.55 -6.13
CA ASP A 78 -8.50 -8.70 -7.05
C ASP A 78 -7.18 -8.82 -6.26
N PHE A 79 -7.01 -9.96 -5.62
CA PHE A 79 -5.81 -10.25 -4.84
C PHE A 79 -4.53 -10.36 -5.71
N SER A 80 -4.68 -10.59 -7.03
CA SER A 80 -3.57 -10.62 -7.97
C SER A 80 -3.01 -9.22 -8.21
N GLU A 81 -3.89 -8.24 -8.50
CA GLU A 81 -3.50 -6.84 -8.61
C GLU A 81 -2.94 -6.33 -7.28
N SER A 82 -3.57 -6.65 -6.14
CA SER A 82 -3.06 -6.25 -4.82
C SER A 82 -1.63 -6.74 -4.58
N LEU A 83 -1.37 -8.03 -4.83
CA LEU A 83 -0.03 -8.59 -4.67
C LEU A 83 1.00 -7.95 -5.60
N ASN A 84 0.61 -7.59 -6.82
CA ASN A 84 1.50 -6.90 -7.75
C ASN A 84 1.87 -5.50 -7.22
N LYS A 85 0.89 -4.70 -6.77
CA LYS A 85 1.15 -3.35 -6.20
C LYS A 85 2.06 -3.42 -4.97
N LEU A 86 1.83 -4.40 -4.09
CA LEU A 86 2.68 -4.65 -2.93
C LEU A 86 4.09 -5.13 -3.28
N LYS A 87 4.27 -5.89 -4.36
CA LYS A 87 5.61 -6.23 -4.87
C LYS A 87 6.35 -5.00 -5.39
N GLN A 88 5.67 -4.10 -6.09
CA GLN A 88 6.27 -2.82 -6.51
C GLN A 88 6.70 -1.98 -5.29
N LEU A 89 5.89 -1.96 -4.23
CA LEU A 89 6.24 -1.30 -2.97
C LEU A 89 7.56 -1.81 -2.38
N ILE A 90 7.74 -3.13 -2.23
CA ILE A 90 9.00 -3.71 -1.73
C ILE A 90 10.16 -3.40 -2.67
N LYS A 91 9.93 -3.36 -3.99
CA LYS A 91 10.98 -3.07 -4.98
C LYS A 91 11.53 -1.65 -4.81
N ILE A 92 10.66 -0.66 -4.59
CA ILE A 92 11.08 0.74 -4.40
C ILE A 92 11.59 1.01 -2.99
N ALA A 93 11.04 0.31 -1.99
CA ALA A 93 11.35 0.51 -0.59
C ALA A 93 11.35 -0.85 0.13
N PRO A 94 12.49 -1.55 0.17
CA PRO A 94 12.56 -2.84 0.84
C PRO A 94 12.65 -2.59 2.34
N LYS A 95 11.51 -2.41 3.01
CA LYS A 95 11.37 -2.18 4.47
C LYS A 95 10.68 -3.37 5.14
N GLY A 96 11.01 -3.65 6.40
CA GLY A 96 10.42 -4.73 7.18
C GLY A 96 8.90 -4.61 7.32
N GLU A 97 8.39 -3.40 7.55
CA GLU A 97 6.95 -3.12 7.63
C GLU A 97 6.20 -3.56 6.36
N TYR A 98 6.73 -3.25 5.17
CA TYR A 98 6.07 -3.62 3.91
C TYR A 98 6.16 -5.12 3.65
N MET A 99 7.27 -5.76 4.04
CA MET A 99 7.40 -7.21 4.00
C MET A 99 6.33 -7.90 4.85
N ILE A 100 5.98 -7.34 6.01
CA ILE A 100 4.88 -7.84 6.85
C ILE A 100 3.53 -7.68 6.12
N ILE A 101 3.23 -6.51 5.55
CA ILE A 101 1.97 -6.27 4.81
C ILE A 101 1.80 -7.28 3.67
N VAL A 102 2.86 -7.53 2.89
CA VAL A 102 2.82 -8.52 1.80
C VAL A 102 2.63 -9.93 2.33
N SER A 103 3.25 -10.26 3.46
CA SER A 103 3.11 -11.57 4.10
C SER A 103 1.68 -11.81 4.58
N GLU A 104 0.99 -10.79 5.11
CA GLU A 104 -0.43 -10.89 5.48
C GLU A 104 -1.33 -11.22 4.29
N LEU A 105 -1.09 -10.58 3.13
CA LEU A 105 -1.80 -10.92 1.90
C LEU A 105 -1.49 -12.35 1.43
N LEU A 106 -0.22 -12.79 1.51
CA LEU A 106 0.17 -14.15 1.16
C LEU A 106 -0.50 -15.20 2.06
N ILE A 107 -0.66 -14.91 3.35
CA ILE A 107 -1.41 -15.76 4.29
C ILE A 107 -2.89 -15.87 3.89
N LYS A 108 -3.54 -14.75 3.53
CA LYS A 108 -4.93 -14.77 3.02
C LYS A 108 -5.05 -15.65 1.77
N LEU A 109 -4.03 -15.62 0.91
CA LEU A 109 -3.91 -16.43 -0.29
C LEU A 109 -3.43 -17.88 -0.04
N LYS A 110 -3.27 -18.29 1.22
CA LYS A 110 -2.74 -19.61 1.63
C LYS A 110 -1.34 -19.93 1.08
N LYS A 111 -0.57 -18.92 0.67
CA LYS A 111 0.81 -19.04 0.19
C LYS A 111 1.78 -18.98 1.37
N TYR A 112 1.69 -19.98 2.23
CA TYR A 112 2.35 -19.98 3.53
C TYR A 112 3.88 -19.94 3.46
N ASP A 113 4.49 -20.73 2.57
CA ASP A 113 5.95 -20.80 2.50
C ASP A 113 6.55 -19.46 2.04
N ALA A 114 5.95 -18.84 1.03
CA ALA A 114 6.34 -17.50 0.59
C ALA A 114 6.14 -16.44 1.67
N ALA A 115 5.11 -16.57 2.51
CA ALA A 115 4.90 -15.68 3.64
C ALA A 115 5.98 -15.87 4.72
N LEU A 116 6.33 -17.12 5.07
CA LEU A 116 7.39 -17.43 6.04
C LEU A 116 8.74 -16.89 5.59
N ASP A 117 9.11 -17.09 4.32
CA ASP A 117 10.37 -16.58 3.76
C ASP A 117 10.45 -15.05 3.91
N LEU A 118 9.36 -14.37 3.61
CA LEU A 118 9.32 -12.91 3.66
C LEU A 118 9.33 -12.38 5.10
N LEU A 119 8.64 -13.04 6.03
CA LEU A 119 8.65 -12.70 7.47
C LEU A 119 10.05 -12.93 8.08
N ASN A 120 10.70 -14.05 7.74
CA ASN A 120 12.07 -14.33 8.18
C ASN A 120 13.05 -13.28 7.63
N LYS A 121 12.90 -12.89 6.36
CA LYS A 121 13.69 -11.81 5.77
C LYS A 121 13.44 -10.46 6.46
N ALA A 122 12.19 -10.17 6.83
CA ALA A 122 11.84 -8.96 7.56
C ALA A 122 12.55 -8.91 8.93
N ILE A 123 12.51 -10.02 9.67
CA ILE A 123 13.17 -10.16 10.98
C ILE A 123 14.68 -10.01 10.83
N LEU A 124 15.32 -10.73 9.91
CA LEU A 124 16.79 -10.75 9.83
C LEU A 124 17.39 -9.41 9.39
N LYS A 125 16.72 -8.68 8.49
CA LYS A 125 17.32 -7.54 7.79
C LYS A 125 16.88 -6.17 8.32
N TYR A 126 15.72 -6.07 8.97
CA TYR A 126 15.08 -4.79 9.33
C TYR A 126 14.67 -4.75 10.80
N MET A 127 15.50 -5.35 11.67
CA MET A 127 15.26 -5.57 13.11
C MET A 127 14.77 -4.31 13.84
N GLU A 128 13.46 -4.21 14.01
CA GLU A 128 12.80 -3.35 14.99
C GLU A 128 11.97 -4.25 15.91
N LYS A 129 12.09 -4.07 17.24
CA LYS A 129 11.49 -4.96 18.25
C LYS A 129 9.97 -5.15 18.07
N ASP A 130 9.27 -4.09 17.66
CA ASP A 130 7.83 -4.13 17.41
C ASP A 130 7.46 -4.91 16.16
N LEU A 131 8.25 -4.76 15.07
CA LEU A 131 8.05 -5.49 13.83
C LEU A 131 8.37 -6.98 14.02
N GLU A 132 9.42 -7.30 14.77
CA GLU A 132 9.79 -8.67 15.12
C GLU A 132 8.64 -9.38 15.86
N THR A 133 8.03 -8.71 16.84
CA THR A 133 6.90 -9.26 17.60
C THR A 133 5.71 -9.56 16.69
N LYS A 134 5.39 -8.65 15.75
CA LYS A 134 4.32 -8.87 14.76
C LYS A 134 4.65 -10.04 13.84
N ALA A 135 5.87 -10.08 13.29
CA ALA A 135 6.29 -11.14 12.38
C ALA A 135 6.27 -12.52 13.05
N LYS A 136 6.77 -12.64 14.28
CA LYS A 136 6.73 -13.90 15.06
C LYS A 136 5.31 -14.40 15.31
N LYS A 137 4.36 -13.50 15.62
CA LYS A 137 2.94 -13.88 15.77
C LYS A 137 2.36 -14.47 14.48
N LEU A 138 2.69 -13.89 13.32
CA LEU A 138 2.26 -14.40 12.02
C LEU A 138 2.90 -15.74 11.69
N ILE A 139 4.19 -15.93 12.01
CA ILE A 139 4.89 -17.21 11.83
C ILE A 139 4.21 -18.30 12.65
N VAL A 140 3.96 -18.07 13.95
CA VAL A 140 3.25 -19.03 14.81
C VAL A 140 1.88 -19.38 14.22
N LYS A 141 1.10 -18.38 13.80
CA LYS A 141 -0.20 -18.60 13.15
C LYS A 141 -0.09 -19.51 11.92
N ILE A 142 0.90 -19.28 11.06
CA ILE A 142 1.13 -20.13 9.87
C ILE A 142 1.47 -21.55 10.29
N MET A 143 2.39 -21.72 11.23
CA MET A 143 2.87 -23.04 11.66
C MET A 143 1.75 -23.84 12.35
N THR A 144 0.88 -23.19 13.13
CA THR A 144 -0.34 -23.82 13.67
C THR A 144 -1.30 -24.26 12.56
N ILE A 145 -1.52 -23.44 11.54
CA ILE A 145 -2.37 -23.82 10.38
C ILE A 145 -1.79 -25.03 9.64
N LYS A 146 -0.46 -25.13 9.56
CA LYS A 146 0.24 -26.25 8.91
C LYS A 146 0.38 -27.49 9.82
N GLY A 147 -0.02 -27.43 11.09
CA GLY A 147 0.16 -28.52 12.06
C GLY A 147 1.62 -28.79 12.42
N GLN A 148 2.47 -27.76 12.41
CA GLN A 148 3.92 -27.86 12.61
C GLN A 148 4.37 -27.44 14.02
N ILE A 149 3.43 -27.19 14.93
CA ILE A 149 3.61 -26.89 16.37
C ILE A 149 2.32 -27.22 17.12
#